data_AF-A0A3N1RYR6-F1
#
_entry.id   AF-A0A3N1RYR6-F1
#
_cell.length_a   1.000
_cell.length_b   1.000
_cell.length_c   1.000
_cell.angle_alpha   90.00
_cell.angle_beta   90.00
_cell.angle_gamma   90.00
#
_symmetry.space_group_name_H-M   'P 1'
#
loop_
_entity.id
_entity.type
_entity.pdbx_description
1 polymer ?
#
loop_
_entity_poly.entity_id
_entity_poly.type
_entity_poly.pdbx_seq_one_letter_code
_entity_poly.pdbx_strand_id
1 'polypeptide(L)'
;MARIDATQPQYWVLNRVNGDPTAPDRAEVVDQLTHLADGPHEIARAVDQLLCRQWLRIDDGQRLHLTDAGEAARARLRALATEVRAVVHQGISDEEYVAALKVLRKMVANVEGDGTSGHPF
;
A
#
# COMPACT_ATOMS: atom_id res chain seq x y z
N MET A 1 -13.88 12.57 10.50
CA MET A 1 -13.25 11.24 10.32
C MET A 1 -11.74 11.38 10.49
N ALA A 2 -11.23 11.22 11.71
CA ALA A 2 -9.82 10.95 11.96
C ALA A 2 -9.81 9.93 13.10
N ARG A 3 -9.91 8.64 12.78
CA ARG A 3 -10.05 7.59 13.81
C ARG A 3 -8.78 6.75 13.96
N ILE A 4 -7.84 6.84 13.01
CA ILE A 4 -6.53 6.21 13.08
C ILE A 4 -5.54 7.17 12.41
N ASP A 5 -4.51 7.57 13.14
CA ASP A 5 -3.42 8.41 12.63
C ASP A 5 -2.43 7.53 11.86
N ALA A 6 -2.82 7.01 10.70
CA ALA A 6 -1.94 6.25 9.82
C ALA A 6 -2.22 6.54 8.34
N THR A 7 -1.14 6.59 7.56
CA THR A 7 -1.18 6.94 6.14
C THR A 7 -1.31 5.69 5.25
N GLN A 8 -1.65 5.87 3.96
CA GLN A 8 -1.70 4.77 2.99
C GLN A 8 -0.36 4.00 2.88
N PRO A 9 0.81 4.65 2.74
CA PRO A 9 2.11 3.97 2.78
C PRO A 9 2.34 3.14 4.04
N GLN A 10 1.98 3.66 5.22
CA GLN A 10 2.11 2.92 6.47
C GLN A 10 1.20 1.68 6.47
N TYR A 11 -0.02 1.79 5.96
CA TYR A 11 -0.93 0.64 5.83
C TYR A 11 -0.39 -0.43 4.87
N TRP A 12 0.21 -0.03 3.75
CA TRP A 12 0.85 -0.97 2.81
C TRP A 12 2.00 -1.72 3.47
N VAL A 13 2.88 -1.02 4.20
CA VAL A 13 3.99 -1.64 4.93
C VAL A 13 3.49 -2.66 5.96
N LEU A 14 2.49 -2.31 6.78
CA LEU A 14 1.93 -3.23 7.78
C LEU A 14 1.35 -4.50 7.15
N ASN A 15 0.64 -4.36 6.02
CA ASN A 15 0.11 -5.53 5.30
C ASN A 15 1.21 -6.36 4.63
N ARG A 16 2.27 -5.72 4.12
CA ARG A 16 3.39 -6.42 3.48
C ARG A 16 4.16 -7.27 4.48
N VAL A 17 4.40 -6.75 5.69
CA VAL A 17 5.07 -7.47 6.78
C VAL A 17 4.19 -8.62 7.32
N ASN A 18 2.87 -8.44 7.42
CA ASN A 18 1.96 -9.51 7.85
C ASN A 18 1.82 -10.66 6.84
N GLY A 19 1.98 -10.36 5.54
CA GLY A 19 1.63 -11.28 4.46
C GLY A 19 2.69 -12.32 4.11
N ASP A 20 3.90 -12.20 4.64
CA ASP A 20 5.03 -13.06 4.25
C ASP A 20 5.26 -14.19 5.26
N PRO A 21 5.32 -15.46 4.81
CA PRO A 21 5.78 -16.57 5.66
C PRO A 21 7.19 -16.35 6.20
N THR A 22 8.02 -15.59 5.49
CA THR A 22 9.36 -15.18 5.92
C THR A 22 9.36 -13.67 6.11
N ALA A 23 9.51 -13.22 7.35
CA ALA A 23 9.55 -11.79 7.66
C ALA A 23 10.53 -11.04 6.73
N PRO A 24 10.07 -10.02 5.97
CA PRO A 24 10.92 -9.34 5.00
C PRO A 24 11.90 -8.40 5.71
N ASP A 25 13.03 -8.10 5.08
CA ASP A 25 13.90 -7.01 5.53
C ASP A 25 13.41 -5.65 5.01
N ARG A 26 14.07 -4.58 5.46
CA ARG A 26 13.72 -3.20 5.08
C ARG A 26 13.87 -2.94 3.58
N ALA A 27 14.91 -3.47 2.95
CA ALA A 27 15.18 -3.21 1.54
C ALA A 27 14.13 -3.91 0.66
N GLU A 28 13.78 -5.16 1.01
CA GLU A 28 12.72 -5.92 0.35
C GLU A 28 11.37 -5.20 0.40
N VAL A 29 10.98 -4.64 1.56
CA VAL A 29 9.73 -3.88 1.69
C VAL A 29 9.76 -2.60 0.84
N VAL A 30 10.89 -1.87 0.85
CA VAL A 30 11.03 -0.63 0.07
C VAL A 30 10.96 -0.91 -1.42
N ASP A 31 11.74 -1.86 -1.92
CA ASP A 31 11.78 -2.24 -3.34
C ASP A 31 10.39 -2.61 -3.85
N GLN A 32 9.67 -3.43 -3.09
CA GLN A 32 8.38 -3.95 -3.52
C GLN A 32 7.24 -2.93 -3.47
N LEU A 33 7.31 -1.90 -2.62
CA LEU A 33 6.22 -0.94 -2.46
C LEU A 33 6.49 0.43 -3.09
N THR A 34 7.74 0.74 -3.48
CA THR A 34 8.09 2.08 -3.99
C THR A 34 7.32 2.46 -5.26
N HIS A 35 6.96 1.47 -6.10
CA HIS A 35 6.15 1.72 -7.30
C HIS A 35 4.72 2.23 -7.00
N LEU A 36 4.24 2.07 -5.77
CA LEU A 36 2.93 2.56 -5.33
C LEU A 36 3.01 3.96 -4.70
N ALA A 37 4.21 4.42 -4.35
CA ALA A 37 4.43 5.67 -3.65
C ALA A 37 4.51 6.86 -4.62
N ASP A 38 4.18 8.05 -4.12
CA ASP A 38 4.31 9.30 -4.87
C ASP A 38 5.78 9.76 -4.95
N GLY A 39 6.65 9.21 -4.10
CA GLY A 39 8.07 9.52 -4.09
C GLY A 39 8.99 8.39 -3.60
N PRO A 40 10.26 8.39 -4.03
CA PRO A 40 11.19 7.27 -3.83
C PRO A 40 11.58 7.00 -2.37
N HIS A 41 11.28 7.93 -1.45
CA HIS A 41 11.64 7.81 -0.03
C HIS A 41 10.42 7.61 0.88
N GLU A 42 9.21 7.60 0.32
CA GLU A 42 7.98 7.58 1.12
C GLU A 42 7.84 6.27 1.89
N ILE A 43 8.10 5.13 1.24
CA ILE A 43 8.04 3.81 1.90
C ILE A 43 9.11 3.70 2.98
N ALA A 44 10.34 4.13 2.69
CA ALA A 44 11.43 4.11 3.66
C ALA A 44 11.06 4.92 4.92
N ARG A 45 10.50 6.13 4.74
CA ARG A 45 10.02 6.96 5.85
C ARG A 45 8.85 6.32 6.58
N ALA A 46 7.95 5.63 5.89
CA ALA A 46 6.83 4.91 6.51
C ALA A 46 7.33 3.78 7.42
N VAL A 47 8.32 2.99 6.99
CA VAL A 47 8.97 1.97 7.81
C VAL A 47 9.57 2.59 9.08
N ASP A 48 10.35 3.67 8.93
CA ASP A 48 11.01 4.33 10.06
C ASP A 48 10.00 4.88 11.08
N GLN A 49 8.87 5.44 10.60
CA GLN A 49 7.79 5.92 11.46
C GLN A 49 7.08 4.78 12.22
N LEU A 50 6.88 3.63 11.57
CA LEU A 50 6.26 2.47 12.19
C LEU A 50 7.17 1.80 13.23
N LEU A 51 8.48 1.82 13.02
CA LEU A 51 9.48 1.41 14.02
C LEU A 51 9.49 2.36 15.21
N CYS A 52 9.50 3.68 14.96
CA CYS A 52 9.43 4.71 16.01
C CYS A 52 8.16 4.57 16.88
N ARG A 53 7.03 4.19 16.26
CA ARG A 53 5.76 3.91 16.94
C ARG A 53 5.68 2.53 17.59
N GLN A 54 6.71 1.70 17.44
CA GLN A 54 6.74 0.32 17.93
C GLN A 54 5.61 -0.55 17.39
N TRP A 55 5.10 -0.24 16.19
CA TRP A 55 4.17 -1.11 15.46
C TRP A 55 4.93 -2.15 14.63
N LEU A 56 6.18 -1.84 14.30
CA LEU A 56 7.16 -2.79 13.81
C LEU A 56 8.30 -2.93 14.81
N ARG A 57 8.98 -4.07 14.74
CA ARG A 57 10.28 -4.33 15.37
C ARG A 57 11.21 -4.99 14.37
N ILE A 58 12.51 -4.83 14.58
CA ILE A 58 13.55 -5.55 13.84
C ILE A 58 14.13 -6.63 14.77
N ASP A 59 14.31 -7.85 14.25
CA ASP A 59 15.00 -8.92 14.97
C ASP A 59 16.51 -8.94 14.72
N ASP A 60 17.23 -9.87 15.34
CA ASP A 60 18.68 -10.01 15.19
C ASP A 60 19.10 -10.31 13.74
N GLY A 61 18.21 -10.88 12.93
CA GLY A 61 18.39 -11.15 11.51
C GLY A 61 18.04 -9.98 10.59
N GLN A 62 17.80 -8.79 11.13
CA GLN A 62 17.37 -7.59 10.40
C GLN A 62 16.01 -7.75 9.68
N ARG A 63 15.17 -8.66 10.16
CA ARG A 63 13.82 -8.88 9.60
C ARG A 63 12.78 -8.06 10.35
N LEU A 64 11.80 -7.55 9.60
CA LEU A 64 10.70 -6.74 10.12
C LEU A 64 9.57 -7.64 10.60
N HIS A 65 9.14 -7.41 11.84
CA HIS A 65 8.01 -8.12 12.44
C HIS A 65 6.98 -7.14 12.94
N LEU A 66 5.71 -7.51 12.83
CA LEU A 66 4.65 -6.82 13.55
C LEU A 66 4.77 -7.07 15.05
N THR A 67 4.54 -6.03 15.83
CA THR A 67 4.23 -6.17 17.25
C THR A 67 2.73 -6.40 17.43
N ASP A 68 2.29 -6.81 18.62
CA ASP A 68 0.86 -6.95 18.92
C ASP A 68 0.11 -5.61 18.74
N ALA A 69 0.76 -4.49 19.09
CA ALA A 69 0.22 -3.16 18.87
C ALA A 69 0.10 -2.82 17.38
N GLY A 70 1.09 -3.21 16.58
CA GLY A 70 1.07 -3.07 15.12
C GLY A 70 -0.02 -3.90 14.47
N GLU A 71 -0.22 -5.15 14.89
CA GLU A 71 -1.29 -6.00 14.37
C GLU A 71 -2.67 -5.45 14.75
N ALA A 72 -2.84 -5.00 15.99
CA ALA A 72 -4.08 -4.34 16.41
C ALA A 72 -4.36 -3.07 15.60
N ALA A 73 -3.33 -2.28 15.28
CA ALA A 73 -3.47 -1.10 14.43
C ALA A 73 -3.83 -1.47 12.99
N ARG A 74 -3.16 -2.47 12.40
CA ARG A 74 -3.45 -2.99 11.06
C ARG A 74 -4.88 -3.52 10.95
N ALA A 75 -5.35 -4.27 11.94
CA ALA A 75 -6.71 -4.79 11.98
C ALA A 75 -7.76 -3.66 12.00
N ARG A 76 -7.53 -2.60 12.81
CA ARG A 76 -8.39 -1.41 12.81
C ARG A 76 -8.38 -0.67 11.48
N LEU A 77 -7.21 -0.51 10.86
CA LEU A 77 -7.09 0.09 9.52
C LEU A 77 -7.82 -0.71 8.45
N ARG A 78 -7.71 -2.04 8.51
CA ARG A 78 -8.43 -2.94 7.59
C ARG A 78 -9.94 -2.79 7.75
N ALA A 79 -10.45 -2.75 8.98
CA ALA A 79 -11.89 -2.54 9.23
C ALA A 79 -12.37 -1.20 8.65
N LEU A 80 -11.61 -0.12 8.87
CA LEU A 80 -11.92 1.19 8.29
C LEU A 80 -11.88 1.17 6.74
N ALA A 81 -10.88 0.53 6.14
CA ALA A 81 -10.78 0.40 4.70
C ALA A 81 -11.95 -0.40 4.11
N THR A 82 -12.42 -1.43 4.80
CA THR A 82 -13.62 -2.18 4.43
C THR A 82 -14.88 -1.32 4.52
N GLU A 83 -15.06 -0.54 5.59
CA GLU A 83 -16.18 0.40 5.74
C GLU A 83 -16.20 1.43 4.59
N VAL A 84 -15.04 2.05 4.30
CA VAL A 84 -14.91 3.01 3.20
C VAL A 84 -15.20 2.35 1.87
N ARG A 85 -14.69 1.13 1.62
CA ARG A 85 -14.98 0.38 0.39
C ARG A 85 -16.46 0.11 0.22
N ALA A 86 -17.17 -0.25 1.30
CA ALA A 86 -18.61 -0.46 1.24
C ALA A 86 -19.37 0.82 0.86
N VAL A 87 -18.96 1.97 1.40
CA VAL A 87 -19.54 3.28 1.04
C VAL A 87 -19.25 3.62 -0.43
N VAL A 88 -18.00 3.41 -0.90
CA VAL A 88 -17.61 3.67 -2.29
C VAL A 88 -18.39 2.81 -3.28
N HIS A 89 -18.70 1.56 -2.93
CA HIS A 89 -19.46 0.64 -3.77
C HIS A 89 -20.99 0.78 -3.61
N GLN A 90 -21.49 1.66 -2.74
CA GLN A 90 -22.92 1.78 -2.48
C GLN A 90 -23.67 2.21 -3.74
N GLY A 91 -24.61 1.37 -4.20
CA GLY A 91 -25.40 1.64 -5.41
C GLY A 91 -24.65 1.39 -6.73
N ILE A 92 -23.47 0.77 -6.68
CA ILE A 92 -22.68 0.39 -7.86
C ILE A 92 -22.60 -1.13 -7.91
N SER A 93 -23.05 -1.74 -9.00
CA SER A 93 -22.87 -3.18 -9.20
C SER A 93 -21.40 -3.55 -9.45
N ASP A 94 -21.02 -4.80 -9.18
CA ASP A 94 -19.67 -5.28 -9.47
C ASP A 94 -19.31 -5.14 -10.95
N GLU A 95 -20.30 -5.31 -11.84
CA GLU A 95 -20.16 -5.18 -13.29
C GLU A 95 -19.82 -3.73 -13.70
N GLU A 96 -20.57 -2.75 -13.17
CA GLU A 96 -20.33 -1.32 -13.42
C GLU A 96 -18.97 -0.89 -12.87
N TYR A 97 -18.62 -1.34 -11.67
CA TYR A 97 -17.32 -1.05 -11.05
C TYR A 97 -16.16 -1.61 -11.88
N VAL A 98 -16.27 -2.87 -12.31
CA VAL A 98 -15.26 -3.52 -13.17
C VAL A 98 -15.16 -2.81 -14.53
N ALA A 99 -16.30 -2.42 -15.12
CA ALA A 99 -16.31 -1.67 -16.38
C ALA A 99 -15.58 -0.32 -16.23
N ALA A 100 -15.84 0.43 -15.18
CA ALA A 100 -15.16 1.69 -14.89
C ALA A 100 -13.65 1.50 -14.72
N LEU A 101 -13.22 0.49 -13.95
CA LEU A 101 -11.80 0.18 -13.78
C LEU A 101 -11.11 -0.19 -15.10
N LYS A 102 -11.77 -0.95 -15.97
CA LYS A 102 -11.22 -1.30 -17.30
C LYS A 102 -10.99 -0.06 -18.15
N VAL A 103 -11.93 0.89 -18.14
CA VAL A 103 -11.79 2.16 -18.87
C VAL A 103 -10.63 2.98 -18.33
N LEU A 104 -10.53 3.15 -17.00
CA LEU A 104 -9.43 3.89 -16.37
C LEU A 104 -8.05 3.28 -16.68
N ARG A 105 -7.91 1.96 -16.57
CA ARG A 105 -6.66 1.26 -16.92
C ARG A 105 -6.27 1.47 -18.38
N LYS A 106 -7.24 1.46 -19.29
CA LYS A 106 -6.99 1.72 -20.71
C LYS A 106 -6.54 3.17 -20.94
N MET A 107 -7.13 4.13 -20.25
CA MET A 107 -6.70 5.54 -20.31
C MET A 107 -5.25 5.70 -19.82
N VAL A 108 -4.86 5.06 -18.71
CA VAL A 108 -3.47 5.05 -18.23
C VAL A 108 -2.53 4.43 -19.26
N ALA A 109 -2.87 3.26 -19.80
CA ALA A 109 -2.05 2.58 -20.80
C ALA A 109 -1.84 3.41 -22.08
N ASN A 110 -2.83 4.22 -22.49
CA ASN A 110 -2.67 5.13 -23.63
C ASN A 110 -1.63 6.21 -23.35
N VAL A 111 -1.65 6.81 -22.14
CA VAL A 111 -0.69 7.85 -21.74
C VAL A 111 0.73 7.28 -21.64
N GLU A 112 0.89 6.06 -21.13
CA GLU A 112 2.18 5.38 -21.02
C GLU A 112 2.71 4.90 -22.39
N GLY A 113 1.82 4.41 -23.26
CA GLY A 113 2.16 3.92 -24.61
C GLY A 113 2.57 5.02 -25.59
N ASP A 114 1.96 6.21 -25.50
CA ASP A 114 2.28 7.35 -26.35
C ASP A 114 3.70 7.92 -26.12
N GLY A 115 4.36 7.57 -25.00
CA GLY A 115 5.75 7.96 -24.69
C GLY A 115 6.84 7.17 -25.44
N THR A 116 6.50 6.10 -26.18
CA THR A 116 7.48 5.23 -26.88
C THR A 116 7.46 5.34 -28.40
N SER A 117 6.62 6.20 -28.97
CA SER A 117 6.62 6.47 -30.42
C SER A 117 7.63 7.58 -30.77
N GLY A 118 8.91 7.30 -30.55
CA GLY A 118 10.01 8.07 -31.13
C GLY A 118 9.99 7.89 -32.65
N HIS A 119 9.51 8.90 -33.36
CA HIS A 119 9.53 8.97 -34.83
C HIS A 119 10.95 9.29 -35.31
N PRO A 120 11.61 8.43 -36.11
CA PRO A 120 12.76 8.84 -36.88
C PRO A 120 12.28 9.45 -38.20
N PHE A 121 12.60 10.72 -38.44
CA PHE A 121 12.81 11.24 -39.78
C PHE A 121 14.29 11.56 -39.93
#